data_AF-A0A838WTX7-F1
#
_entry.id   AF-A0A838WTX7-F1
#
_cell.length_a   1.000
_cell.length_b   1.000
_cell.length_c   1.000
_cell.angle_alpha   90.00
_cell.angle_beta   90.00
_cell.angle_gamma   90.00
#
_symmetry.space_group_name_H-M   'P 1'
#
loop_
_entity.id
_entity.type
_entity.pdbx_description
1 polymer ?
#
loop_
_entity_poly.entity_id
_entity_poly.type
_entity_poly.pdbx_seq_one_letter_code
_entity_poly.pdbx_strand_id
1 'polypeptide(L)'
;MNRHEWLLRAKCRSLDPELFDLSNVRDIKGSEYHSRDAIAEQLCYGCPVIRECARDAMDPLAVGTVRAGVWIPVVSESGMHARRHARRLAEIAGIL
;
A
#
# COMPACT_ATOMS: atom_id res chain seq x y z
N MET A 1 18.82 -15.50 6.62
CA MET A 1 18.26 -14.62 5.58
C MET A 1 17.63 -13.42 6.29
N ASN A 2 18.11 -12.23 6.00
CA ASN A 2 17.58 -11.01 6.62
C ASN A 2 16.18 -10.74 6.03
N ARG A 3 15.17 -10.59 6.90
CA ARG A 3 13.75 -10.42 6.55
C ARG A 3 13.51 -9.23 5.60
N HIS A 4 14.48 -8.32 5.48
CA HIS A 4 14.36 -7.06 4.75
C HIS A 4 15.20 -6.97 3.46
N GLU A 5 15.85 -8.05 2.99
CA GLU A 5 16.64 -8.04 1.75
C GLU A 5 15.82 -7.61 0.51
N TRP A 6 14.52 -7.88 0.51
CA TRP A 6 13.61 -7.47 -0.56
C TRP A 6 13.50 -5.94 -0.70
N LEU A 7 13.70 -5.16 0.38
CA LEU A 7 13.68 -3.69 0.32
C LEU A 7 14.73 -3.15 -0.64
N LEU A 8 15.87 -3.84 -0.78
CA LEU A 8 16.95 -3.42 -1.67
C LEU A 8 16.56 -3.49 -3.15
N ARG A 9 15.58 -4.33 -3.50
CA ARG A 9 15.04 -4.53 -4.84
C ARG A 9 13.75 -3.73 -5.10
N ALA A 10 13.24 -3.01 -4.11
CA ALA A 10 11.99 -2.26 -4.26
C ALA A 10 12.15 -1.12 -5.28
N LYS A 11 11.22 -1.03 -6.24
CA LYS A 11 11.17 0.06 -7.24
C LYS A 11 11.15 1.44 -6.57
N CYS A 12 10.44 1.56 -5.45
CA CYS A 12 10.27 2.80 -4.72
C CYS A 12 11.46 3.21 -3.86
N ARG A 13 12.52 2.38 -3.75
CA ARG A 13 13.64 2.59 -2.81
C ARG A 13 14.31 3.97 -2.90
N SER A 14 14.35 4.55 -4.09
CA SER A 14 14.99 5.85 -4.34
C SER A 14 13.99 6.99 -4.60
N LEU A 15 12.70 6.74 -4.33
CA LEU A 15 11.66 7.75 -4.48
C LEU A 15 11.47 8.52 -3.16
N ASP A 16 10.93 9.72 -3.26
CA ASP A 16 10.54 10.52 -2.10
C ASP A 16 9.43 9.80 -1.30
N PRO A 17 9.62 9.54 0.00
CA PRO A 17 8.60 8.93 0.85
C PRO A 17 7.26 9.67 0.86
N GLU A 18 7.25 10.99 0.70
CA GLU A 18 6.03 11.81 0.70
C GLU A 18 5.07 11.43 -0.43
N LEU A 19 5.57 10.85 -1.53
CA LEU A 19 4.72 10.36 -2.63
C LEU A 19 3.77 9.23 -2.21
N PHE A 20 4.06 8.56 -1.09
CA PHE A 20 3.30 7.44 -0.58
C PHE A 20 2.35 7.84 0.54
N ASP A 21 2.36 9.10 0.99
CA ASP A 21 1.34 9.65 1.88
C ASP A 21 0.21 10.28 1.06
N LEU A 22 -0.96 9.64 1.07
CA LEU A 22 -2.17 10.10 0.39
C LEU A 22 -3.18 10.72 1.36
N SER A 23 -2.78 11.08 2.58
CA SER A 23 -3.62 11.70 3.60
C SER A 23 -4.35 12.94 3.07
N ASN A 24 -3.63 13.78 2.32
CA ASN A 24 -4.14 15.02 1.73
C ASN A 24 -4.88 14.84 0.39
N VAL A 25 -4.83 13.65 -0.22
CA VAL A 25 -5.59 13.36 -1.44
C VAL A 25 -7.05 13.17 -1.08
N ARG A 26 -7.96 13.88 -1.75
CA ARG A 26 -9.41 13.68 -1.60
C ARG A 26 -9.96 12.92 -2.78
N ASP A 27 -10.66 11.83 -2.50
CA ASP A 27 -11.37 11.09 -3.54
C ASP A 27 -12.45 11.99 -4.16
N ILE A 28 -12.34 12.20 -5.48
CA ILE A 28 -13.31 12.99 -6.23
C ILE A 28 -14.42 12.05 -6.69
N LYS A 29 -15.65 12.25 -6.18
CA LYS A 29 -16.82 11.47 -6.61
C LYS A 29 -16.99 11.57 -8.13
N GLY A 30 -17.07 10.42 -8.80
CA GLY A 30 -17.25 10.34 -10.25
C GLY A 30 -15.95 10.31 -11.06
N SER A 31 -14.78 10.30 -10.42
CA SER A 31 -13.49 10.10 -11.10
C SER A 31 -12.75 8.88 -10.57
N GLU A 32 -12.61 7.85 -11.41
CA GLU A 32 -11.85 6.65 -11.07
C GLU A 32 -10.35 6.94 -10.95
N TYR A 33 -9.84 7.89 -11.75
CA TYR A 33 -8.43 8.25 -11.84
C TYR A 33 -7.91 9.11 -10.68
N HIS A 34 -8.81 9.76 -9.93
CA HIS A 34 -8.47 10.64 -8.80
C HIS A 34 -8.81 10.01 -7.44
N SER A 35 -8.89 8.68 -7.38
CA SER A 35 -9.04 7.95 -6.13
C SER A 35 -7.69 7.58 -5.52
N ARG A 36 -7.61 7.52 -4.19
CA ARG A 36 -6.41 7.01 -3.49
C ARG A 36 -6.06 5.59 -3.91
N ASP A 37 -7.08 4.76 -4.16
CA ASP A 37 -6.90 3.38 -4.63
C ASP A 37 -6.18 3.38 -6.00
N ALA A 38 -6.61 4.19 -6.97
CA ALA A 38 -5.96 4.28 -8.28
C ALA A 38 -4.53 4.83 -8.21
N ILE A 39 -4.29 5.87 -7.39
CA ILE A 39 -2.94 6.43 -7.20
C ILE A 39 -2.02 5.39 -6.56
N ALA A 40 -2.48 4.69 -5.53
CA ALA A 40 -1.71 3.65 -4.86
C ALA A 40 -1.29 2.54 -5.83
N GLU A 41 -2.22 2.05 -6.64
CA GLU A 41 -1.94 1.03 -7.66
C GLU A 41 -0.88 1.50 -8.66
N GLN A 42 -0.97 2.75 -9.15
CA GLN A 42 -0.01 3.32 -10.10
C GLN A 42 1.39 3.47 -9.51
N LEU A 43 1.52 3.95 -8.27
CA LEU A 43 2.81 4.07 -7.58
C LEU A 43 3.54 2.73 -7.52
N CYS A 44 2.79 1.65 -7.30
CA CYS A 44 3.34 0.32 -7.12
C CYS A 44 3.39 -0.54 -8.40
N TYR A 45 2.82 -0.06 -9.52
CA TYR A 45 2.77 -0.79 -10.77
C TYR A 45 4.17 -1.23 -11.24
N GLY A 46 4.31 -2.53 -11.52
CA GLY A 46 5.56 -3.15 -11.96
C GLY A 46 6.63 -3.31 -10.87
N CYS A 47 6.32 -3.09 -9.59
CA CYS A 47 7.30 -3.29 -8.51
C CYS A 47 7.64 -4.79 -8.36
N PRO A 48 8.93 -5.19 -8.43
CA PRO A 48 9.33 -6.61 -8.45
C PRO A 48 9.20 -7.33 -7.10
N VAL A 49 8.83 -6.59 -6.05
CA VAL A 49 8.72 -7.10 -4.66
C VAL A 49 7.32 -6.88 -4.08
N ILE A 50 6.31 -6.76 -4.96
CA ILE A 50 4.95 -6.38 -4.53
C ILE A 50 4.34 -7.42 -3.57
N ARG A 51 4.69 -8.70 -3.74
CA ARG A 51 4.20 -9.79 -2.86
C ARG A 51 4.86 -9.73 -1.48
N GLU A 52 6.17 -9.51 -1.43
CA GLU A 52 6.91 -9.34 -0.17
C GLU A 52 6.43 -8.10 0.59
N CYS A 53 6.25 -6.99 -0.12
CA CYS A 53 5.70 -5.75 0.44
C CYS A 53 4.29 -5.95 0.99
N ALA A 54 3.44 -6.70 0.28
CA ALA A 54 2.08 -6.99 0.74
C ALA A 54 2.08 -7.82 2.03
N ARG A 55 2.97 -8.82 2.15
CA ARG A 55 3.11 -9.63 3.37
C ARG A 55 3.57 -8.81 4.55
N ASP A 56 4.56 -7.95 4.34
CA ASP A 56 5.09 -7.06 5.36
C ASP A 56 4.04 -6.03 5.81
N ALA A 57 3.25 -5.50 4.88
CA ALA A 57 2.20 -4.50 5.15
C ALA A 57 0.95 -5.04 5.86
N MET A 58 0.87 -6.35 6.12
CA MET A 58 -0.15 -6.90 7.00
C MET A 58 0.15 -6.62 8.48
N ASP A 59 1.34 -6.11 8.82
CA ASP A 59 1.64 -5.61 10.16
C ASP A 59 0.68 -4.46 10.51
N PRO A 60 -0.02 -4.50 11.67
CA PRO A 60 -0.91 -3.42 12.09
C PRO A 60 -0.27 -2.03 12.21
N LEU A 61 1.05 -1.95 12.28
CA LEU A 61 1.82 -0.71 12.32
C LEU A 61 2.13 -0.15 10.92
N ALA A 62 1.89 -0.91 9.85
CA ALA A 62 2.12 -0.49 8.46
C ALA A 62 0.98 0.40 7.92
N VAL A 63 0.66 1.48 8.64
CA VAL A 63 -0.44 2.40 8.35
C VAL A 63 0.06 3.79 7.92
N GLY A 64 -0.84 4.60 7.37
CA GLY A 64 -0.58 5.98 6.94
C GLY A 64 0.17 6.13 5.63
N THR A 65 0.45 5.04 4.92
CA THR A 65 1.20 5.07 3.65
C THR A 65 0.66 4.06 2.63
N VAL A 66 0.98 4.28 1.36
CA VAL A 66 0.77 3.29 0.30
C VAL A 66 1.76 2.14 0.46
N ARG A 67 1.23 0.92 0.54
CA ARG A 67 2.00 -0.33 0.58
C ARG A 67 1.44 -1.33 -0.41
N ALA A 68 2.30 -1.92 -1.22
CA ALA A 68 1.94 -2.93 -2.23
C ALA A 68 0.74 -2.54 -3.13
N GLY A 69 0.60 -1.24 -3.44
CA GLY A 69 -0.50 -0.73 -4.26
C GLY A 69 -1.80 -0.47 -3.50
N VAL A 70 -1.76 -0.50 -2.16
CA VAL A 70 -2.92 -0.26 -1.30
C VAL A 70 -2.64 0.95 -0.42
N TRP A 71 -3.53 1.93 -0.43
CA TRP A 71 -3.54 2.99 0.60
C TRP A 71 -4.03 2.40 1.92
N ILE A 72 -3.19 2.44 2.96
CA ILE A 72 -3.53 1.95 4.30
C ILE A 72 -3.73 3.16 5.20
N PRO A 73 -4.97 3.57 5.52
CA PRO A 73 -5.22 4.74 6.36
C PRO A 73 -4.75 4.52 7.80
N VAL A 74 -4.49 5.62 8.51
CA VAL A 74 -4.21 5.55 9.94
C VAL A 74 -5.41 5.00 10.72
N VAL A 75 -5.13 4.21 11.76
CA VAL A 75 -6.12 3.37 12.48
C VAL A 75 -7.32 4.14 13.03
N SER A 76 -7.18 5.45 13.24
CA SER A 76 -8.26 6.36 13.66
C SER A 76 -9.39 6.53 12.63
N GLU A 77 -9.24 6.02 11.40
CA GLU A 77 -10.22 6.18 10.30
C GLU A 77 -11.21 5.00 10.14
N SER A 78 -11.33 4.08 11.12
CA SER A 78 -12.36 3.01 11.31
C SER A 78 -11.88 1.56 11.07
N GLY A 79 -12.18 0.67 12.04
CA GLY A 79 -11.79 -0.76 12.00
C GLY A 79 -12.42 -1.63 10.91
N MET A 80 -13.48 -1.16 10.23
CA MET A 80 -14.05 -1.87 9.06
C MET A 80 -13.12 -1.80 7.84
N HIS A 81 -12.41 -0.68 7.65
CA HIS A 81 -11.46 -0.51 6.56
C HIS A 81 -10.23 -1.41 6.71
N ALA A 82 -9.76 -1.61 7.96
CA ALA A 82 -8.64 -2.49 8.26
C ALA A 82 -8.83 -3.92 7.69
N ARG A 83 -10.05 -4.47 7.74
CA ARG A 83 -10.34 -5.80 7.18
C ARG A 83 -10.27 -5.83 5.65
N ARG A 84 -10.76 -4.77 4.98
CA ARG A 84 -10.71 -4.64 3.51
C ARG A 84 -9.25 -4.59 3.03
N HIS A 85 -8.43 -3.75 3.67
CA HIS A 85 -7.02 -3.62 3.33
C HIS A 85 -6.26 -4.92 3.60
N ALA A 86 -6.46 -5.54 4.77
CA ALA A 86 -5.81 -6.82 5.10
C ALA A 86 -6.14 -7.92 4.09
N ARG A 87 -7.40 -8.03 3.66
CA ARG A 87 -7.80 -8.99 2.61
C ARG A 87 -7.11 -8.70 1.29
N ARG A 88 -7.11 -7.45 0.83
CA ARG A 88 -6.45 -7.05 -0.43
C ARG A 88 -4.95 -7.35 -0.39
N LEU A 89 -4.29 -7.07 0.73
CA LEU A 89 -2.88 -7.40 0.93
C LEU A 89 -2.64 -8.92 0.90
N ALA A 90 -3.52 -9.73 1.51
CA ALA A 90 -3.42 -11.18 1.47
C ALA A 90 -3.55 -11.75 0.03
N GLU A 91 -4.45 -11.20 -0.78
CA GLU A 91 -4.59 -11.55 -2.21
C GLU A 91 -3.30 -11.22 -2.97
N ILE A 92 -2.74 -10.02 -2.79
CA ILE A 92 -1.49 -9.59 -3.46
C ILE A 92 -0.31 -10.45 -2.99
N ALA A 93 -0.27 -10.80 -1.70
CA ALA A 93 0.74 -11.67 -1.10
C ALA A 93 0.66 -13.13 -1.59
N GLY A 94 -0.44 -13.52 -2.25
CA GLY A 94 -0.69 -14.88 -2.73
C GLY A 94 -0.87 -15.87 -1.58
N ILE A 95 -1.55 -15.46 -0.51
CA ILE A 95 -1.83 -16.30 0.67
C ILE A 95 -3.33 -16.44 0.95
N LEU A 96 -4.17 -15.96 0.04
CA LEU A 96 -5.63 -16.07 0.04
C LEU A 96 -6.10 -16.66 -1.29
#